data_AF-A0A662EE14-F1
#
_entry.id   AF-A0A662EE14-F1
#
_cell.length_a   1.000
_cell.length_b   1.000
_cell.length_c   1.000
_cell.angle_alpha   90.00
_cell.angle_beta   90.00
_cell.angle_gamma   90.00
#
_symmetry.space_group_name_H-M   'P 1'
#
loop_
_entity.id
_entity.type
_entity.pdbx_description
1 polymer ?
#
loop_
_entity_poly.entity_id
_entity_poly.type
_entity_poly.pdbx_seq_one_letter_code
_entity_poly.pdbx_strand_id
1 'polypeptide(L)' 'KTDSGDITIDDPQVIKTSMKGQIVYQVSGKTKEQAFSDEDVKLVMEQTGVKDEKKIKKALEETNGDVVEAIMKLKQ' A
#
# COMPACT_ATOMS: atom_id res chain seq x y z
N LYS A 1 5.08 4.07 7.48
CA LYS A 1 5.97 3.42 6.50
C LYS A 1 6.93 2.54 7.26
N THR A 2 6.79 1.23 7.11
CA THR A 2 7.85 0.31 7.54
C THR A 2 8.92 0.29 6.46
N ASP A 3 10.09 -0.28 6.75
CA ASP A 3 11.17 -0.41 5.76
C ASP A 3 10.78 -1.30 4.56
N SER A 4 9.67 -2.06 4.65
CA SER A 4 9.19 -3.01 3.65
C SER A 4 7.90 -2.59 2.92
N GLY A 5 7.38 -1.38 3.17
CA GLY A 5 6.17 -0.88 2.50
C GLY A 5 5.03 -0.51 3.46
N ASP A 6 3.79 -0.70 2.98
CA ASP A 6 2.58 -0.44 3.75
C ASP A 6 1.90 -1.76 4.16
N ILE A 7 1.54 -1.83 5.45
CA ILE A 7 0.79 -2.97 6.01
C ILE A 7 -0.67 -2.54 6.13
N THR A 8 -1.53 -3.14 5.31
CA THR A 8 -2.98 -2.95 5.37
C THR A 8 -3.56 -4.04 6.25
N ILE A 9 -4.37 -3.67 7.25
CA ILE A 9 -5.05 -4.62 8.14
C ILE A 9 -6.53 -4.64 7.76
N ASP A 10 -6.97 -5.72 7.13
CA ASP A 10 -8.38 -5.98 6.82
C ASP A 10 -9.14 -6.40 8.10
N ASP A 11 -10.38 -5.90 8.24
CA ASP A 11 -11.25 -6.09 9.39
C ASP A 11 -10.55 -5.88 10.75
N PRO A 12 -9.96 -4.70 10.99
CA PRO A 12 -9.16 -4.47 12.18
C PRO A 12 -10.03 -4.41 13.45
N GLN A 13 -9.65 -5.17 14.47
CA GLN A 13 -10.06 -4.93 15.84
C GLN A 13 -9.06 -4.00 16.51
N VAL A 14 -9.54 -2.82 16.91
CA VAL A 14 -8.71 -1.78 17.53
C VAL A 14 -9.11 -1.63 19.00
N ILE A 15 -8.17 -1.83 19.91
CA ILE A 15 -8.35 -1.59 21.35
C ILE A 15 -7.51 -0.38 21.75
N LYS A 16 -8.17 0.62 22.35
CA LYS A 16 -7.53 1.81 22.91
C LYS A 16 -7.44 1.68 24.43
N THR A 17 -6.23 1.68 24.96
CA THR A 17 -5.98 1.69 26.41
C THR A 17 -5.27 2.98 26.80
N SER A 18 -5.65 3.61 27.91
CA SER A 18 -5.01 4.82 28.41
C SER A 18 -4.41 4.56 29.79
N MET A 19 -3.09 4.73 29.94
CA MET A 19 -2.37 4.51 31.19
C MET A 19 -1.41 5.67 31.45
N LYS A 20 -1.57 6.34 32.61
CA LYS A 20 -0.67 7.40 33.09
C LYS A 20 -0.29 8.43 32.01
N GLY A 21 -1.28 8.89 31.23
CA GLY A 21 -1.08 9.90 30.18
C GLY A 21 -0.58 9.37 28.84
N GLN A 22 -0.30 8.07 28.73
CA GLN A 22 0.02 7.41 27.45
C GLN A 22 -1.22 6.68 26.93
N ILE A 23 -1.46 6.83 25.62
CA ILE A 23 -2.52 6.10 24.92
C ILE A 23 -1.85 5.01 24.09
N VAL A 24 -2.23 3.76 24.32
CA VAL A 24 -1.79 2.59 23.56
C VAL A 24 -2.92 2.14 22.66
N TYR A 25 -2.60 1.93 21.37
CA TYR A 25 -3.49 1.31 20.40
C TYR A 25 -2.97 -0.08 20.09
N GLN A 26 -3.77 -1.10 20.38
CA GLN A 26 -3.51 -2.47 19.94
C GLN A 26 -4.41 -2.76 18.75
N VAL A 27 -3.81 -3.08 17.61
CA VAL A 27 -4.52 -3.39 16.36
C VAL A 27 -4.27 -4.85 16.02
N SER A 28 -5.36 -5.62 15.90
CA SER A 28 -5.35 -7.03 15.53
C SER A 28 -6.24 -7.23 14.31
N GLY A 29 -5.82 -8.03 13.34
CA GLY A 29 -6.62 -8.31 12.14
C GLY A 29 -5.84 -9.11 11.11
N LYS A 30 -6.40 -9.28 9.91
CA LYS A 30 -5.69 -9.95 8.80
C LYS A 30 -4.78 -8.94 8.12
N THR A 31 -3.49 -9.21 8.08
CA THR A 31 -2.50 -8.35 7.43
C THR A 31 -2.37 -8.70 5.96
N LYS A 32 -2.37 -7.70 5.09
CA LYS A 32 -1.84 -7.76 3.73
C LYS A 32 -0.63 -6.85 3.64
N GLU A 33 0.48 -7.41 3.20
CA GLU A 33 1.66 -6.65 2.83
C GLU A 33 1.48 -6.21 1.39
N GLN A 34 1.44 -4.90 1.16
CA GLN A 34 1.55 -4.33 -0.17
C GLN A 34 2.93 -3.70 -0.28
N ALA A 35 3.68 -4.15 -1.29
CA ALA A 35 5.01 -3.63 -1.58
C ALA A 35 5.00 -2.20 -2.18
N PHE A 36 3.81 -1.66 -2.44
CA PHE A 36 3.59 -0.33 -3.01
C PHE A 36 2.50 0.42 -2.22
N SER A 37 2.64 1.73 -2.18
CA SER A 37 1.70 2.65 -1.54
C SER A 37 0.65 3.18 -2.53
N ASP A 38 -0.42 3.78 -2.02
CA ASP A 38 -1.40 4.50 -2.87
C ASP A 38 -0.78 5.70 -3.61
N GLU A 39 0.30 6.27 -3.08
CA GLU A 39 1.08 7.33 -3.76
C GLU A 39 1.74 6.78 -5.03
N ASP A 40 2.28 5.57 -4.96
CA ASP A 40 2.92 4.91 -6.11
C ASP A 40 1.89 4.62 -7.20
N VAL A 41 0.69 4.16 -6.83
CA VAL A 41 -0.42 3.95 -7.78
C VAL A 41 -0.77 5.25 -8.52
N LYS A 42 -0.82 6.39 -7.80
CA LYS A 42 -1.07 7.69 -8.42
C LYS A 42 0.06 8.12 -9.34
N LEU A 43 1.31 7.92 -8.93
CA LEU A 43 2.47 8.26 -9.76
C LEU A 43 2.45 7.48 -11.07
N VAL A 44 2.20 6.16 -11.00
CA VAL A 44 2.07 5.31 -12.18
C VAL A 44 0.89 5.77 -13.05
N MET A 45 -0.26 6.10 -12.44
CA MET A 45 -1.45 6.61 -13.15
C MET A 45 -1.15 7.88 -13.94
N GLU A 46 -0.52 8.87 -13.31
CA GLU A 46 -0.15 10.14 -13.95
C GLU A 46 0.88 9.95 -15.06
N GLN A 47 1.89 9.10 -14.84
CA GLN A 47 2.98 8.89 -15.79
C GLN A 47 2.57 8.04 -16.99
N THR A 48 1.70 7.05 -16.81
CA THR A 48 1.26 6.12 -17.86
C THR A 48 -0.03 6.57 -18.56
N GLY A 49 -0.83 7.42 -17.92
CA GLY A 49 -2.15 7.83 -18.40
C GLY A 49 -3.22 6.73 -18.28
N VAL A 50 -2.88 5.56 -17.72
CA VAL A 50 -3.81 4.45 -17.50
C VAL A 50 -4.75 4.83 -16.36
N LYS A 51 -6.05 4.95 -16.61
CA LYS A 51 -7.05 5.23 -15.55
C LYS A 51 -7.54 3.98 -14.82
N ASP A 52 -7.13 2.79 -15.28
CA ASP A 52 -7.53 1.51 -14.71
C ASP A 52 -6.65 1.17 -13.50
N GLU A 53 -7.15 1.47 -12.32
CA GLU A 53 -6.46 1.25 -11.05
C GLU A 53 -6.13 -0.23 -10.81
N LYS A 54 -6.97 -1.18 -11.28
CA LYS A 54 -6.67 -2.61 -11.15
C LYS A 54 -5.46 -3.01 -11.98
N LYS A 55 -5.33 -2.43 -13.17
CA LYS A 55 -4.19 -2.70 -14.06
C LYS A 55 -2.88 -2.17 -13.48
N ILE A 56 -2.93 -1.00 -12.85
CA ILE A 56 -1.77 -0.40 -12.14
C ILE A 56 -1.37 -1.22 -10.93
N LYS A 57 -2.34 -1.57 -10.06
CA LYS A 57 -2.10 -2.40 -8.88
C LYS A 57 -1.47 -3.73 -9.27
N LYS A 58 -1.98 -4.37 -10.32
CA LYS A 58 -1.40 -5.62 -10.83
C LYS A 58 0.03 -5.44 -11.35
N ALA A 59 0.31 -4.36 -12.07
CA ALA A 59 1.67 -4.08 -12.56
C ALA A 59 2.65 -3.84 -11.39
N LEU A 60 2.22 -3.12 -10.35
CA LEU A 60 3.00 -2.91 -9.13
C LEU A 60 3.17 -4.21 -8.33
N GLU A 61 2.16 -5.07 -8.24
CA GLU A 61 2.29 -6.40 -7.63
C GLU A 61 3.30 -7.28 -8.39
N GLU A 62 3.22 -7.31 -9.72
CA GLU A 62 4.12 -8.11 -10.56
C GLU A 62 5.57 -7.61 -10.56
N THR A 63 5.79 -6.34 -10.21
CA THR A 63 7.12 -5.70 -10.09
C THR A 63 7.59 -5.60 -8.64
N ASN A 64 6.90 -6.28 -7.70
CA ASN A 64 7.20 -6.21 -6.26
C ASN A 64 7.30 -4.76 -5.72
N GLY A 65 6.46 -3.86 -6.24
CA GLY A 65 6.44 -2.46 -5.83
C GLY A 65 7.44 -1.56 -6.53
N ASP A 66 8.18 -2.03 -7.54
CA ASP A 66 9.03 -1.16 -8.36
C ASP A 66 8.18 -0.26 -9.27
N VAL A 67 8.08 1.00 -8.86
CA VAL A 67 7.27 2.01 -9.54
C VAL A 67 7.78 2.29 -10.96
N VAL A 68 9.10 2.29 -11.17
CA VAL A 68 9.70 2.59 -12.47
C VAL A 68 9.45 1.44 -13.43
N GLU A 69 9.68 0.21 -12.96
CA GLU A 69 9.45 -1.00 -13.75
C GLU A 69 7.96 -1.14 -14.11
N ALA A 70 7.05 -0.83 -13.19
CA ALA A 70 5.61 -0.82 -13.44
C ALA A 70 5.19 0.21 -14.51
N ILE A 71 5.76 1.42 -14.47
CA ILE A 71 5.50 2.47 -15.49
C ILE A 71 5.97 1.99 -16.86
N MET A 72 7.17 1.43 -16.96
CA MET A 72 7.71 0.93 -18.22
C MET A 72 6.82 -0.19 -18.79
N LYS A 73 6.38 -1.12 -17.94
CA LYS A 73 5.52 -2.23 -18.31
C LYS A 73 4.14 -1.79 -18.82
N LEU A 74 3.60 -0.68 -18.31
CA LEU A 74 2.28 -0.16 -18.70
C LEU A 74 2.31 0.79 -19.91
N LYS A 75 3.46 1.38 -20.24
CA LYS A 75 3.65 2.21 -21.44
C LYS A 75 3.93 1.40 -22.71
N GLN A 76 4.25 0.12 -22.56
CA GLN A 76 4.51 -0.82 -23.65
C GLN A 76 3.21 -1.45 -24.14
#